data_AF-A0A811LRZ5-F1
#
_entry.id   AF-A0A811LRZ5-F1
#
_cell.length_a   1.000
_cell.length_b   1.000
_cell.length_c   1.000
_cell.angle_alpha   90.00
_cell.angle_beta   90.00
_cell.angle_gamma   90.00
#
_symmetry.space_group_name_H-M   'P 1'
#
loop_
_entity.id
_entity.type
_entity.pdbx_description
1 polymer ?
#
loop_
_entity_poly.entity_id
_entity_poly.type
_entity_poly.pdbx_seq_one_letter_code
_entity_poly.pdbx_strand_id
1 'polypeptide(L)'
;MMTTCLLDFPAIPITLTGYNGKAASYDLELDLESPLTLVFGEECQEAGFCTQRAVKPFHPTMKTYEYDLFDTSLNRASQFRGRMHREKVEIGAISKNLSIGVALSLQNMNNPAELNADGSLGLGFLNRRVAIIDHLFEHAGKPEERKSLIIKQSRYSPVWSTKEKEHFYPEQEGQIFLAAGENVAGCDDFDWFDTMSNNGTPSWYLNGSITVLNRTEYTKISFIPSAFTKSKKLKSMIPMDIEEDTAFPNITIRIEDSEYVMTHEDYVTLPMKGAEHLHRSVFADSRNENITLFGMDMLHRYCVALSKACDMWPVSVLFTFLISAMAVPVPAVDSQVSHNAVAKNVVRLGNFCSGVLLSERIVLTAAHCFDPPRKYEGTNFTVTLGDHQSGVAKIHINSRYLFVPGCHDTAIVLLKDPIHVPQQIPLACGIEWASNCSGYGYGVTENSNDKMVREVREVGFKDVVGGADACYNTTYVSKAKLCNGDSGGPAICNVGGQSAIIGVDTTLLNSFGPGKVPKCRSATGFEMTNSLGVLELIDQIPDDDQKYILNNIKTVGCYN
;
A
#
# COMPACT_ATOMS: atom_id res chain seq x y z
N MET A 1 -18.97 18.56 20.30
CA MET A 1 -17.69 19.26 20.05
C MET A 1 -16.91 18.41 19.08
N MET A 2 -16.89 18.80 17.80
CA MET A 2 -16.07 18.15 16.77
C MET A 2 -14.63 18.63 16.94
N THR A 3 -13.69 17.72 17.12
CA THR A 3 -12.25 17.98 17.17
C THR A 3 -11.73 18.06 15.74
N THR A 4 -11.53 19.27 15.23
CA THR A 4 -10.77 19.55 14.01
C THR A 4 -9.30 19.75 14.36
N CYS A 5 -8.41 18.95 13.76
CA CYS A 5 -6.96 19.20 13.83
C CYS A 5 -6.55 20.07 12.63
N LEU A 6 -5.91 21.20 12.91
CA LEU A 6 -5.50 22.22 11.94
C LEU A 6 -3.97 22.17 11.78
N LEU A 7 -3.49 22.14 10.54
CA LEU A 7 -2.05 22.14 10.17
C LEU A 7 -1.84 23.18 9.07
N ASP A 8 -0.83 24.05 9.19
CA ASP A 8 -0.48 25.08 8.18
C ASP A 8 0.58 24.55 7.17
N PHE A 9 0.61 25.09 5.93
CA PHE A 9 1.59 24.88 4.83
C PHE A 9 2.39 26.19 4.64
N PRO A 10 3.52 26.32 3.89
CA PRO A 10 4.00 25.61 2.70
C PRO A 10 4.81 24.32 2.95
N ALA A 11 5.01 23.95 4.22
CA ALA A 11 5.59 22.68 4.59
C ALA A 11 4.99 22.23 5.92
N ILE A 12 4.54 20.97 6.01
CA ILE A 12 4.07 20.46 7.31
C ILE A 12 5.31 20.32 8.18
N PRO A 13 5.39 20.97 9.36
CA PRO A 13 6.45 20.66 10.30
C PRO A 13 6.21 19.26 10.85
N ILE A 14 6.89 18.28 10.26
CA ILE A 14 6.83 16.89 10.70
C ILE A 14 7.98 16.68 11.64
N THR A 15 7.66 16.32 12.88
CA THR A 15 8.69 16.03 13.86
C THR A 15 9.13 14.58 13.70
N LEU A 16 10.37 14.40 13.27
CA LEU A 16 11.04 13.10 13.17
C LEU A 16 12.02 12.96 14.32
N THR A 17 12.08 11.79 14.95
CA THR A 17 13.08 11.51 15.99
C THR A 17 14.24 10.73 15.38
N GLY A 18 15.46 11.30 15.41
CA GLY A 18 16.69 10.72 14.85
C GLY A 18 17.72 10.26 15.90
N TYR A 19 18.90 9.81 15.47
CA TYR A 19 20.00 9.38 16.36
C TYR A 19 20.43 10.51 17.32
N ASN A 20 20.74 10.12 18.56
CA ASN A 20 20.81 10.95 19.80
C ASN A 20 19.47 11.22 20.50
N GLY A 21 18.34 10.70 20.00
CA GLY A 21 17.05 10.78 20.68
C GLY A 21 16.44 12.19 20.71
N LYS A 22 16.95 13.11 19.88
CA LYS A 22 16.41 14.46 19.73
C LYS A 22 15.40 14.48 18.59
N ALA A 23 14.18 14.86 18.93
CA ALA A 23 13.14 15.20 17.98
C ALA A 23 13.53 16.47 17.20
N ALA A 24 13.34 16.46 15.88
CA ALA A 24 13.60 17.59 15.00
C ALA A 24 12.47 17.75 13.98
N SER A 25 12.03 18.98 13.74
CA SER A 25 11.01 19.29 12.72
C SER A 25 11.64 19.35 11.33
N TYR A 26 10.96 18.78 10.34
CA TYR A 26 11.33 18.79 8.93
C TYR A 26 10.17 19.33 8.11
N ASP A 27 10.51 20.17 7.15
CA ASP A 27 9.55 20.76 6.23
C ASP A 27 9.33 19.78 5.07
N LEU A 28 8.18 19.10 5.00
CA LEU A 28 7.90 18.15 3.91
C LEU A 28 6.81 18.67 2.97
N GLU A 29 6.98 18.44 1.68
CA GLU A 29 5.94 18.67 0.67
C GLU A 29 4.89 17.54 0.65
N LEU A 30 3.69 17.80 0.14
CA LEU A 30 2.70 16.73 -0.04
C LEU A 30 2.92 15.97 -1.34
N ASP A 31 2.86 14.65 -1.23
CA ASP A 31 2.96 13.75 -2.36
C ASP A 31 1.83 12.73 -2.36
N LEU A 32 0.79 12.99 -3.15
CA LEU A 32 -0.35 12.08 -3.26
C LEU A 32 -0.01 10.83 -4.09
N GLU A 33 1.06 10.84 -4.87
CA GLU A 33 1.35 9.79 -5.83
C GLU A 33 2.24 8.69 -5.24
N SER A 34 3.02 9.01 -4.19
CA SER A 34 3.85 8.06 -3.47
C SER A 34 3.26 7.71 -2.10
N PRO A 35 3.29 6.43 -1.70
CA PRO A 35 2.99 6.03 -0.33
C PRO A 35 4.14 6.31 0.66
N LEU A 36 5.35 6.57 0.16
CA LEU A 36 6.57 6.63 0.96
C LEU A 36 6.88 8.08 1.38
N THR A 37 7.04 8.29 2.69
CA THR A 37 7.68 9.51 3.23
C THR A 37 9.19 9.45 2.99
N LEU A 38 9.74 10.49 2.38
CA LEU A 38 11.15 10.61 2.02
C LEU A 38 11.80 11.80 2.73
N VAL A 39 13.02 11.63 3.23
CA VAL A 39 13.91 12.69 3.75
C VAL A 39 15.33 12.51 3.23
N PHE A 40 16.19 13.52 3.36
CA PHE A 40 17.57 13.47 2.87
C PHE A 40 18.57 13.14 3.97
N GLY A 41 19.51 12.24 3.69
CA GLY A 41 20.69 11.99 4.53
C GLY A 41 21.73 13.10 4.41
N GLU A 42 22.80 12.99 5.21
CA GLU A 42 23.93 13.94 5.21
C GLU A 42 24.55 14.12 3.83
N GLU A 43 24.61 13.06 3.04
CA GLU A 43 25.18 13.03 1.70
C GLU A 43 24.44 13.97 0.74
N CYS A 44 23.15 14.21 0.99
CA CYS A 44 22.27 15.03 0.17
C CYS A 44 22.11 16.48 0.65
N GLN A 45 22.81 16.89 1.72
CA GLN A 45 22.57 18.18 2.38
C GLN A 45 22.93 19.41 1.52
N GLU A 46 23.90 19.27 0.61
CA GLU A 46 24.43 20.37 -0.18
C GLU A 46 23.59 20.64 -1.44
N ALA A 47 23.39 21.93 -1.74
CA ALA A 47 22.70 22.36 -2.95
C ALA A 47 23.41 21.85 -4.21
N GLY A 48 22.63 21.36 -5.17
CA GLY A 48 23.11 20.79 -6.42
C GLY A 48 23.48 19.31 -6.34
N PHE A 49 23.53 18.70 -5.15
CA PHE A 49 23.82 17.27 -5.03
C PHE A 49 22.56 16.41 -5.17
N CYS A 50 21.57 16.63 -4.31
CA CYS A 50 20.28 15.93 -4.37
C CYS A 50 19.11 16.84 -4.74
N THR A 51 19.13 18.07 -4.28
CA THR A 51 18.12 19.09 -4.59
C THR A 51 18.79 20.38 -5.03
N GLN A 52 18.04 21.31 -5.63
CA GLN A 52 18.58 22.60 -6.07
C GLN A 52 18.95 23.53 -4.91
N ARG A 53 18.50 23.25 -3.68
CA ARG A 53 18.83 24.01 -2.46
C ARG A 53 19.51 23.15 -1.41
N ALA A 54 20.08 23.78 -0.39
CA ALA A 54 20.50 23.03 0.78
C ALA A 54 19.26 22.54 1.54
N VAL A 55 19.32 21.32 2.06
CA VAL A 55 18.23 20.67 2.81
C VAL A 55 18.72 20.24 4.17
N LYS A 56 17.82 20.18 5.14
CA LYS A 56 18.15 19.70 6.47
C LYS A 56 18.43 18.19 6.42
N PRO A 57 19.63 17.72 6.85
CA PRO A 57 19.92 16.31 6.85
C PRO A 57 19.15 15.58 7.96
N PHE A 58 18.80 14.33 7.69
CA PHE A 58 18.20 13.39 8.62
C PHE A 58 19.21 12.32 9.03
N HIS A 59 19.31 12.10 10.34
CA HIS A 59 20.21 11.11 10.92
C HIS A 59 19.37 10.00 11.58
N PRO A 60 19.23 8.81 10.96
CA PRO A 60 18.34 7.76 11.46
C PRO A 60 18.80 7.16 12.78
N THR A 61 17.87 6.78 13.66
CA THR A 61 18.13 6.26 15.02
C THR A 61 18.87 4.92 15.06
N MET A 62 18.75 4.12 14.01
CA MET A 62 19.40 2.81 13.90
C MET A 62 19.99 2.60 12.50
N LYS A 63 21.12 1.89 12.44
CA LYS A 63 21.64 1.34 11.19
C LYS A 63 20.75 0.15 10.79
N THR A 64 19.87 0.34 9.82
CA THR A 64 19.03 -0.72 9.23
C THR A 64 19.54 -1.16 7.85
N TYR A 65 19.05 -2.32 7.42
CA TYR A 65 19.49 -3.08 6.24
C TYR A 65 19.22 -2.36 4.91
N GLU A 66 20.08 -2.67 3.95
CA GLU A 66 20.13 -2.10 2.60
C GLU A 66 18.91 -2.53 1.78
N TYR A 67 18.15 -1.55 1.30
CA TYR A 67 17.29 -1.69 0.13
C TYR A 67 17.80 -0.64 -0.85
N ASP A 68 18.36 -1.06 -1.96
CA ASP A 68 18.68 -0.15 -3.05
C ASP A 68 17.43 0.05 -3.88
N LEU A 69 16.99 1.32 -3.97
CA LEU A 69 15.94 1.87 -4.84
C LEU A 69 14.58 2.05 -4.16
N PHE A 70 14.17 3.30 -4.00
CA PHE A 70 12.76 3.67 -3.95
C PHE A 70 12.42 4.27 -5.30
N ASP A 71 11.47 3.68 -6.00
CA ASP A 71 10.82 4.38 -7.09
C ASP A 71 9.87 5.40 -6.46
N THR A 72 10.39 6.60 -6.22
CA THR A 72 9.52 7.75 -6.00
C THR A 72 8.86 8.02 -7.34
N SER A 73 7.71 7.39 -7.58
CA SER A 73 6.83 7.60 -8.74
C SER A 73 6.42 9.06 -8.94
N LEU A 74 6.77 9.95 -8.01
CA LEU A 74 6.72 11.39 -8.14
C LEU A 74 7.17 11.84 -9.52
N ASN A 75 6.38 12.71 -10.13
CA ASN A 75 6.63 13.40 -11.39
C ASN A 75 7.79 14.41 -11.33
N ARG A 76 8.93 13.96 -10.79
CA ARG A 76 10.23 14.62 -10.69
C ARG A 76 11.19 13.90 -11.61
N ALA A 77 11.96 14.62 -12.42
CA ALA A 77 13.00 14.02 -13.26
C ALA A 77 14.04 13.20 -12.45
N SER A 78 14.05 13.36 -11.13
CA SER A 78 15.04 12.87 -10.19
C SER A 78 14.56 11.60 -9.49
N GLN A 79 15.29 10.50 -9.67
CA GLN A 79 15.16 9.27 -8.89
C GLN A 79 16.24 9.25 -7.80
N PHE A 80 15.89 8.79 -6.60
CA PHE A 80 16.80 8.77 -5.45
C PHE A 80 17.21 7.35 -5.08
N ARG A 81 18.47 7.19 -4.67
CA ARG A 81 18.94 6.00 -3.98
C ARG A 81 19.09 6.31 -2.50
N GLY A 82 18.64 5.40 -1.66
CA GLY A 82 18.54 5.63 -0.23
C GLY A 82 18.37 4.34 0.56
N ARG A 83 18.09 4.47 1.86
CA ARG A 83 17.84 3.34 2.77
C ARG A 83 16.54 3.52 3.51
N MET A 84 15.86 2.41 3.84
CA MET A 84 14.67 2.45 4.69
C MET A 84 15.06 2.47 6.16
N HIS A 85 14.41 3.36 6.90
CA HIS A 85 14.56 3.46 8.35
C HIS A 85 13.19 3.44 9.02
N ARG A 86 13.10 2.77 10.17
CA ARG A 86 11.88 2.75 10.96
C ARG A 86 11.98 3.79 12.05
N GLU A 87 11.27 4.88 11.90
CA GLU A 87 11.41 6.07 12.72
C GLU A 87 10.08 6.49 13.31
N LYS A 88 10.15 7.17 14.47
CA LYS A 88 8.99 7.79 15.08
C LYS A 88 8.67 9.09 14.33
N VAL A 89 7.49 9.15 13.73
CA VAL A 89 6.95 10.27 12.95
C VAL A 89 5.81 10.90 13.72
N GLU A 90 5.87 12.22 13.89
CA GLU A 90 4.85 13.00 14.58
C GLU A 90 4.31 14.10 13.67
N ILE A 91 2.98 14.12 13.48
CA ILE A 91 2.25 15.10 12.67
C ILE A 91 1.05 15.59 13.46
N GLY A 92 1.11 16.83 13.95
CA GLY A 92 0.09 17.35 14.88
C GLY A 92 -0.07 16.43 16.09
N ALA A 93 -1.28 15.89 16.29
CA ALA A 93 -1.58 14.96 17.38
C ALA A 93 -1.18 13.49 17.09
N ILE A 94 -0.75 13.17 15.87
CA ILE A 94 -0.43 11.80 15.45
C ILE A 94 1.01 11.49 15.82
N SER A 95 1.24 10.32 16.43
CA SER A 95 2.58 9.85 16.80
C SER A 95 2.69 8.34 16.52
N LYS A 96 3.45 7.96 15.48
CA LYS A 96 3.54 6.57 14.99
C LYS A 96 4.95 6.22 14.53
N ASN A 97 5.32 4.93 14.63
CA ASN A 97 6.56 4.42 14.05
C ASN A 97 6.31 3.96 12.60
N LEU A 98 6.88 4.68 11.64
CA LEU A 98 6.72 4.45 10.20
C LEU A 98 8.06 4.11 9.55
N SER A 99 7.99 3.39 8.43
CA SER A 99 9.11 3.16 7.54
C SER A 99 9.25 4.35 6.60
N ILE A 100 10.32 5.14 6.76
CA ILE A 100 10.65 6.29 5.93
C ILE A 100 11.89 6.00 5.08
N GLY A 101 11.96 6.61 3.90
CA GLY A 101 13.12 6.53 3.01
C GLY A 101 14.10 7.66 3.32
N VAL A 102 15.37 7.33 3.51
CA VAL A 102 16.45 8.30 3.66
C VAL A 102 17.28 8.30 2.38
N ALA A 103 17.12 9.33 1.55
CA ALA A 103 17.84 9.50 0.29
C ALA A 103 19.31 9.89 0.55
N LEU A 104 20.23 9.19 -0.10
CA LEU A 104 21.68 9.39 0.01
C LEU A 104 22.30 9.91 -1.29
N SER A 105 21.64 9.69 -2.44
CA SER A 105 22.12 10.21 -3.74
C SER A 105 21.02 10.29 -4.79
N LEU A 106 21.28 11.06 -5.86
CA LEU A 106 20.51 11.02 -7.10
C LEU A 106 21.02 9.93 -8.03
N GLN A 107 20.09 9.23 -8.67
CA GLN A 107 20.40 8.26 -9.70
C GLN A 107 20.85 8.93 -11.01
N ASN A 108 20.33 10.12 -11.31
CA ASN A 108 20.75 10.94 -12.44
C ASN A 108 21.34 12.26 -11.95
N MET A 109 22.66 12.28 -11.73
CA MET A 109 23.36 13.42 -11.12
C MET A 109 23.33 14.71 -11.97
N ASN A 110 22.81 14.67 -13.20
CA ASN A 110 22.76 15.82 -14.09
C ASN A 110 21.50 16.68 -13.91
N ASN A 111 20.55 16.27 -13.05
CA ASN A 111 19.32 17.04 -12.83
C ASN A 111 18.85 16.97 -11.36
N PRO A 112 19.37 17.87 -10.50
CA PRO A 112 18.95 17.94 -9.11
C PRO A 112 17.45 18.21 -8.98
N ALA A 113 16.84 17.61 -7.96
CA ALA A 113 15.40 17.71 -7.78
C ALA A 113 14.97 19.15 -7.45
N GLU A 114 13.92 19.59 -8.13
CA GLU A 114 13.17 20.82 -7.80
C GLU A 114 12.31 20.57 -6.56
N LEU A 115 12.95 20.48 -5.40
CA LEU A 115 12.30 20.34 -4.12
C LEU A 115 12.60 21.56 -3.26
N ASN A 116 11.55 22.27 -2.84
CA ASN A 116 11.68 23.37 -1.91
C ASN A 116 11.38 22.96 -0.46
N ALA A 117 11.61 21.70 -0.11
CA ALA A 117 11.34 21.11 1.20
C ALA A 117 12.50 20.18 1.63
N ASP A 118 12.56 19.79 2.90
CA ASP A 118 13.52 18.83 3.45
C ASP A 118 13.18 17.37 3.13
N GLY A 119 12.12 17.14 2.35
CA GLY A 119 11.66 15.84 1.90
C GLY A 119 10.22 15.88 1.39
N SER A 120 9.59 14.71 1.28
CA SER A 120 8.18 14.58 0.87
C SER A 120 7.41 13.69 1.85
N LEU A 121 6.15 14.04 2.09
CA LEU A 121 5.18 13.25 2.83
C LEU A 121 4.34 12.45 1.83
N GLY A 122 4.56 11.13 1.80
CA GLY A 122 3.78 10.23 0.95
C GLY A 122 2.37 10.00 1.48
N LEU A 123 1.37 10.43 0.71
CA LEU A 123 -0.07 10.27 0.96
C LEU A 123 -0.71 9.25 0.02
N GLY A 124 0.07 8.60 -0.83
CA GLY A 124 -0.36 7.50 -1.68
C GLY A 124 -0.63 6.22 -0.90
N PHE A 125 -1.09 5.20 -1.62
CA PHE A 125 -1.53 3.93 -1.02
C PHE A 125 -0.45 2.86 -1.11
N LEU A 126 -0.18 2.24 0.04
CA LEU A 126 0.60 1.01 0.21
C LEU A 126 0.22 0.46 1.59
N ASN A 127 1.01 -0.44 2.14
CA ASN A 127 0.77 -0.94 3.48
C ASN A 127 0.91 0.12 4.58
N ARG A 128 0.25 -0.14 5.72
CA ARG A 128 0.24 0.71 6.92
C ARG A 128 1.62 0.95 7.57
N ARG A 129 2.68 0.25 7.18
CA ARG A 129 4.03 0.53 7.70
C ARG A 129 4.69 1.68 6.95
N VAL A 130 4.32 1.89 5.68
CA VAL A 130 4.90 2.90 4.79
C VAL A 130 3.95 4.07 4.61
N ALA A 131 2.68 3.78 4.28
CA ALA A 131 1.68 4.81 3.99
C ALA A 131 1.12 5.43 5.28
N ILE A 132 1.39 6.72 5.48
CA ILE A 132 0.89 7.47 6.64
C ILE A 132 -0.60 7.81 6.53
N ILE A 133 -1.14 7.80 5.31
CA ILE A 133 -2.53 8.20 5.01
C ILE A 133 -3.57 7.39 5.79
N ASP A 134 -3.33 6.09 6.02
CA ASP A 134 -4.22 5.26 6.86
C ASP A 134 -4.25 5.74 8.32
N HIS A 135 -3.10 6.12 8.87
CA HIS A 135 -3.00 6.63 10.24
C HIS A 135 -3.63 8.02 10.37
N LEU A 136 -3.53 8.84 9.32
CA LEU A 136 -4.21 10.14 9.25
C LEU A 136 -5.73 9.96 9.32
N PHE A 137 -6.30 9.04 8.53
CA PHE A 137 -7.73 8.75 8.58
C PHE A 137 -8.19 8.11 9.90
N GLU A 138 -7.36 7.31 10.57
CA GLU A 138 -7.68 6.78 11.91
C GLU A 138 -7.94 7.89 12.94
N HIS A 139 -7.31 9.06 12.80
CA HIS A 139 -7.44 10.19 13.72
C HIS A 139 -8.43 11.26 13.24
N ALA A 140 -8.99 11.11 12.03
CA ALA A 140 -9.86 12.12 11.41
C ALA A 140 -11.31 12.10 11.93
N GLY A 141 -11.72 11.15 12.77
CA GLY A 141 -13.10 11.06 13.26
C GLY A 141 -13.49 9.67 13.75
N LYS A 142 -14.78 9.50 14.09
CA LYS A 142 -15.30 8.18 14.50
C LYS A 142 -15.42 7.22 13.29
N PRO A 143 -15.47 5.89 13.51
CA PRO A 143 -15.61 4.91 12.42
C PRO A 143 -16.83 5.11 11.52
N GLU A 144 -17.93 5.59 12.09
CA GLU A 144 -19.21 5.85 11.40
C GLU A 144 -19.26 7.17 10.60
N GLU A 145 -18.19 7.98 10.67
CA GLU A 145 -18.11 9.28 10.00
C GLU A 145 -17.19 9.21 8.79
N ARG A 146 -17.52 9.98 7.75
CA ARG A 146 -16.64 10.11 6.57
C ARG A 146 -15.36 10.81 7.03
N LYS A 147 -14.25 10.11 6.87
CA LYS A 147 -12.91 10.59 7.26
C LYS A 147 -12.32 11.37 6.09
N SER A 148 -11.92 12.60 6.34
CA SER A 148 -11.44 13.49 5.28
C SER A 148 -10.13 14.17 5.69
N LEU A 149 -9.20 14.22 4.73
CA LEU A 149 -8.02 15.07 4.74
C LEU A 149 -8.26 16.17 3.71
N ILE A 150 -8.48 17.39 4.18
CA ILE A 150 -8.84 18.53 3.33
C ILE A 150 -7.60 19.39 3.12
N ILE A 151 -7.26 19.66 1.87
CA ILE A 151 -6.15 20.49 1.43
C ILE A 151 -6.73 21.81 0.92
N LYS A 152 -6.35 22.91 1.56
CA LYS A 152 -6.75 24.27 1.20
C LYS A 152 -5.50 25.08 0.87
N GLN A 153 -5.36 25.51 -0.38
CA GLN A 153 -4.25 26.37 -0.76
C GLN A 153 -4.61 27.84 -0.49
N SER A 154 -3.65 28.63 -0.03
CA SER A 154 -3.82 30.08 0.05
C SER A 154 -3.92 30.71 -1.34
N ARG A 155 -4.52 31.91 -1.45
CA ARG A 155 -4.55 32.63 -2.73
C ARG A 155 -3.13 32.90 -3.21
N TYR A 156 -2.81 32.33 -4.35
CA TYR A 156 -1.61 32.58 -5.10
C TYR A 156 -1.87 33.64 -6.19
N SER A 157 -0.87 34.48 -6.46
CA SER A 157 -0.85 35.41 -7.58
C SER A 157 0.48 35.25 -8.33
N PRO A 158 0.46 34.86 -9.62
CA PRO A 158 1.66 34.70 -10.43
C PRO A 158 2.30 36.05 -10.83
N VAL A 159 2.72 36.85 -9.86
CA VAL A 159 3.38 38.14 -10.10
C VAL A 159 4.85 38.07 -9.68
N TRP A 160 5.74 37.96 -10.67
CA TRP A 160 7.17 38.14 -10.46
C TRP A 160 7.46 39.65 -10.35
N SER A 161 7.61 40.17 -9.13
CA SER A 161 8.00 41.57 -8.90
C SER A 161 9.36 41.87 -9.52
N THR A 162 9.44 42.91 -10.36
CA THR A 162 10.68 43.35 -11.03
C THR A 162 11.55 44.29 -10.19
N LYS A 163 11.16 44.60 -8.94
CA LYS A 163 11.80 45.67 -8.16
C LYS A 163 12.86 45.24 -7.15
N GLU A 164 12.88 44.00 -6.69
CA GLU A 164 13.97 43.49 -5.85
C GLU A 164 14.24 42.05 -6.26
N LYS A 165 15.48 41.58 -6.17
CA LYS A 165 15.87 40.18 -6.49
C LYS A 165 15.31 39.18 -5.46
N GLU A 166 14.13 39.45 -4.93
CA GLU A 166 13.41 38.60 -4.02
C GLU A 166 12.34 37.88 -4.83
N HIS A 167 12.42 36.55 -4.87
CA HIS A 167 11.26 35.75 -5.22
C HIS A 167 10.21 36.08 -4.18
N PHE A 168 9.23 36.91 -4.54
CA PHE A 168 8.08 37.18 -3.69
C PHE A 168 7.20 35.92 -3.74
N TYR A 169 7.59 34.91 -2.96
CA TYR A 169 6.63 34.02 -2.35
C TYR A 169 6.23 34.76 -1.08
N PRO A 170 5.10 35.52 -1.02
CA PRO A 170 4.57 35.86 0.29
C PRO A 170 4.48 34.54 1.08
N GLU A 171 4.66 34.57 2.39
CA GLU A 171 4.36 33.42 3.25
C GLU A 171 2.90 33.01 2.99
N GLN A 172 2.72 32.10 2.02
CA GLN A 172 1.44 31.70 1.48
C GLN A 172 1.11 30.38 2.11
N GLU A 173 0.61 30.48 3.33
CA GLU A 173 0.37 29.31 4.13
C GLU A 173 -0.93 28.65 3.69
N GLY A 174 -0.82 27.54 2.96
CA GLY A 174 -1.95 26.61 2.76
C GLY A 174 -2.32 25.96 4.09
N GLN A 175 -3.36 25.15 4.16
CA GLN A 175 -3.73 24.43 5.38
C GLN A 175 -4.22 23.02 5.05
N ILE A 176 -3.88 22.07 5.91
CA ILE A 176 -4.43 20.72 5.92
C ILE A 176 -5.30 20.56 7.15
N PHE A 177 -6.48 20.03 6.94
CA PHE A 177 -7.41 19.71 8.00
C PHE A 177 -7.67 18.22 8.02
N LEU A 178 -7.52 17.63 9.20
CA LEU A 178 -8.07 16.31 9.49
C LEU A 178 -9.44 16.54 10.13
N ALA A 179 -10.49 16.15 9.41
CA ALA A 179 -11.85 16.44 9.81
C ALA A 179 -12.78 15.25 9.60
N ALA A 180 -13.76 15.15 10.51
CA ALA A 180 -14.93 14.31 10.37
C ALA A 180 -16.05 15.18 9.81
N GLY A 181 -16.38 15.03 8.53
CA GLY A 181 -17.40 15.84 7.87
C GLY A 181 -16.95 17.23 7.36
N GLU A 182 -17.91 17.96 6.79
CA GLU A 182 -17.72 18.81 5.60
C GLU A 182 -17.42 20.31 5.85
N ASN A 183 -17.35 20.79 7.09
CA ASN A 183 -17.27 22.24 7.33
C ASN A 183 -15.84 22.71 7.70
N VAL A 184 -15.03 22.99 6.69
CA VAL A 184 -13.80 23.78 6.83
C VAL A 184 -14.08 25.21 6.37
N ALA A 185 -13.84 26.20 7.23
CA ALA A 185 -14.11 27.60 6.89
C ALA A 185 -13.36 28.02 5.61
N GLY A 186 -14.11 28.47 4.60
CA GLY A 186 -13.58 28.86 3.29
C GLY A 186 -13.39 27.71 2.29
N CYS A 187 -13.90 26.52 2.59
CA CYS A 187 -14.25 25.50 1.61
C CYS A 187 -15.78 25.34 1.66
N ASP A 188 -16.44 25.40 0.51
CA ASP A 188 -17.89 25.16 0.40
C ASP A 188 -18.18 23.64 0.37
N ASP A 189 -19.41 23.25 0.02
CA ASP A 189 -19.80 21.84 -0.12
C ASP A 189 -18.89 21.09 -1.11
N PHE A 190 -18.55 19.85 -0.78
CA PHE A 190 -17.66 19.01 -1.61
C PHE A 190 -18.46 18.12 -2.57
N ASP A 191 -18.05 18.14 -3.84
CA ASP A 191 -18.41 17.08 -4.77
C ASP A 191 -17.51 15.85 -4.52
N TRP A 192 -18.14 14.68 -4.38
CA TRP A 192 -17.44 13.44 -4.05
C TRP A 192 -17.43 12.49 -5.24
N PHE A 193 -16.22 12.04 -5.59
CA PHE A 193 -16.00 11.11 -6.70
C PHE A 193 -15.25 9.87 -6.21
N ASP A 194 -15.60 8.71 -6.77
CA ASP A 194 -14.87 7.48 -6.51
C ASP A 194 -13.52 7.50 -7.26
N THR A 195 -12.46 7.18 -6.54
CA THR A 195 -11.12 7.15 -7.12
C THR A 195 -10.81 5.83 -7.79
N MET A 196 -9.91 5.86 -8.77
CA MET A 196 -9.53 4.68 -9.53
C MET A 196 -8.71 3.71 -8.66
N SER A 197 -8.78 2.42 -9.00
CA SER A 197 -7.86 1.39 -8.53
C SER A 197 -7.02 0.83 -9.68
N ASN A 198 -5.75 0.52 -9.42
CA ASN A 198 -4.88 -0.20 -10.35
C ASN A 198 -4.50 -1.56 -9.74
N ASN A 199 -4.91 -2.66 -10.36
CA ASN A 199 -4.68 -4.03 -9.87
C ASN A 199 -5.05 -4.21 -8.37
N GLY A 200 -6.20 -3.66 -7.96
CA GLY A 200 -6.69 -3.71 -6.57
C GLY A 200 -6.02 -2.74 -5.59
N THR A 201 -4.99 -1.99 -6.01
CA THR A 201 -4.40 -0.92 -5.19
C THR A 201 -5.14 0.40 -5.45
N PRO A 202 -5.70 1.06 -4.42
CA PRO A 202 -6.33 2.36 -4.59
C PRO A 202 -5.34 3.40 -5.10
N SER A 203 -5.83 4.40 -5.82
CA SER A 203 -5.06 5.56 -6.26
C SER A 203 -5.87 6.84 -6.05
N TRP A 204 -5.22 8.00 -6.05
CA TRP A 204 -5.91 9.29 -6.05
C TRP A 204 -6.27 9.79 -7.46
N TYR A 205 -6.32 8.89 -8.44
CA TYR A 205 -6.71 9.27 -9.80
C TYR A 205 -8.22 9.31 -9.96
N LEU A 206 -8.69 10.29 -10.73
CA LEU A 206 -10.05 10.41 -11.22
C LEU A 206 -10.05 10.34 -12.75
N ASN A 207 -11.13 9.83 -13.34
CA ASN A 207 -11.36 9.99 -14.77
C ASN A 207 -12.01 11.34 -15.05
N GLY A 208 -11.49 12.08 -16.03
CA GLY A 208 -12.09 13.34 -16.41
C GLY A 208 -11.65 13.82 -17.78
N SER A 209 -12.02 15.06 -18.09
CA SER A 209 -11.66 15.71 -19.33
C SER A 209 -11.30 17.17 -19.12
N ILE A 210 -10.49 17.69 -20.02
CA ILE A 210 -10.08 19.08 -20.06
C ILE A 210 -10.53 19.65 -21.39
N THR A 211 -11.28 20.74 -21.35
CA THR A 211 -11.75 21.46 -22.52
C THR A 211 -11.16 22.86 -22.54
N VAL A 212 -10.52 23.21 -23.64
CA VAL A 212 -10.01 24.55 -23.91
C VAL A 212 -10.57 24.99 -25.26
N LEU A 213 -11.30 26.11 -25.27
CA LEU A 213 -12.04 26.56 -26.45
C LEU A 213 -12.96 25.44 -26.98
N ASN A 214 -12.67 24.89 -28.17
CA ASN A 214 -13.45 23.83 -28.81
C ASN A 214 -12.73 22.46 -28.82
N ARG A 215 -11.62 22.32 -28.08
CA ARG A 215 -10.85 21.07 -28.00
C ARG A 215 -11.02 20.44 -26.63
N THR A 216 -11.43 19.17 -26.61
CA THR A 216 -11.56 18.35 -25.39
C THR A 216 -10.57 17.20 -25.44
N GLU A 217 -9.85 16.99 -24.33
CA GLU A 217 -8.95 15.86 -24.13
C GLU A 217 -9.35 15.09 -22.87
N TYR A 218 -9.47 13.76 -22.99
CA TYR A 218 -9.70 12.89 -21.84
C TYR A 218 -8.37 12.56 -21.16
N THR A 219 -8.37 12.59 -19.82
CA THR A 219 -7.17 12.42 -19.02
C THR A 219 -7.52 11.82 -17.66
N LYS A 220 -6.55 11.15 -17.04
CA LYS A 220 -6.59 10.94 -15.60
C LYS A 220 -6.25 12.25 -14.90
N ILE A 221 -6.92 12.53 -13.80
CA ILE A 221 -6.76 13.73 -12.98
C ILE A 221 -6.22 13.30 -11.62
N SER A 222 -5.19 14.00 -11.15
CA SER A 222 -4.71 13.96 -9.76
C SER A 222 -4.20 15.36 -9.37
N PHE A 223 -3.75 15.52 -8.13
CA PHE A 223 -3.41 16.83 -7.56
C PHE A 223 -1.97 16.85 -7.02
N ILE A 224 -1.29 17.96 -7.24
CA ILE A 224 0.09 18.22 -6.79
C ILE A 224 0.18 19.56 -6.05
N PRO A 225 -0.25 19.63 -4.78
CA PRO A 225 -0.38 20.89 -4.03
C PRO A 225 0.91 21.72 -3.96
N SER A 226 2.06 21.06 -4.03
CA SER A 226 3.37 21.69 -3.86
C SER A 226 4.02 22.17 -5.17
N ALA A 227 3.33 22.11 -6.31
CA ALA A 227 3.87 22.53 -7.61
C ALA A 227 2.78 23.16 -8.52
N PHE A 228 3.20 23.77 -9.63
CA PHE A 228 2.29 24.18 -10.71
C PHE A 228 1.77 22.96 -11.48
N THR A 229 0.63 23.14 -12.14
CA THR A 229 -0.01 22.12 -12.96
C THR A 229 0.95 21.55 -14.01
N LYS A 230 0.99 20.21 -14.07
CA LYS A 230 1.79 19.45 -15.02
C LYS A 230 0.89 18.66 -15.94
N SER A 231 0.90 19.00 -17.24
CA SER A 231 0.12 18.30 -18.26
C SER A 231 0.61 18.62 -19.66
N LYS A 232 1.09 17.59 -20.37
CA LYS A 232 1.47 17.73 -21.78
C LYS A 232 0.27 18.04 -22.68
N LYS A 233 -0.89 17.42 -22.40
CA LYS A 233 -2.13 17.64 -23.15
C LYS A 233 -2.63 19.07 -23.00
N LEU A 234 -2.79 19.56 -21.77
CA LEU A 234 -3.25 20.93 -21.51
C LEU A 234 -2.28 21.97 -22.08
N LYS A 235 -0.98 21.80 -21.85
CA LYS A 235 0.04 22.70 -22.41
C LYS A 235 0.00 22.79 -23.93
N SER A 236 -0.37 21.71 -24.63
CA SER A 236 -0.56 21.72 -26.10
C SER A 236 -1.81 22.46 -26.57
N MET A 237 -2.75 22.77 -25.67
CA MET A 237 -4.01 23.44 -25.98
C MET A 237 -3.98 24.93 -25.66
N ILE A 238 -2.97 25.40 -24.91
CA ILE A 238 -2.83 26.78 -24.46
C ILE A 238 -1.61 27.41 -25.16
N PRO A 239 -1.75 28.61 -25.76
CA PRO A 239 -0.59 29.33 -26.31
C PRO A 239 0.42 29.65 -25.21
N MET A 240 1.71 29.53 -25.50
CA MET A 240 2.76 29.70 -24.49
C MET A 240 2.95 31.16 -24.07
N ASP A 241 2.93 32.08 -25.06
CA ASP A 241 3.15 33.50 -24.87
C ASP A 241 2.09 34.29 -25.66
N ILE A 242 1.42 35.28 -25.04
CA ILE A 242 0.45 36.19 -25.69
C ILE A 242 0.65 37.64 -25.20
N GLU A 243 0.31 38.63 -26.03
CA GLU A 243 0.46 40.06 -25.72
C GLU A 243 -0.49 40.59 -24.65
N GLU A 244 -1.70 40.05 -24.56
CA GLU A 244 -2.72 40.41 -23.56
C GLU A 244 -3.08 39.18 -22.73
N ASP A 245 -3.08 39.30 -21.40
CA ASP A 245 -3.45 38.21 -20.49
C ASP A 245 -4.91 37.77 -20.67
N THR A 246 -5.82 38.69 -20.96
CA THR A 246 -7.24 38.41 -21.21
C THR A 246 -7.48 37.58 -22.48
N ALA A 247 -6.48 37.44 -23.35
CA ALA A 247 -6.56 36.60 -24.54
C ALA A 247 -6.33 35.11 -24.23
N PHE A 248 -5.89 34.77 -23.01
CA PHE A 248 -5.78 33.38 -22.58
C PHE A 248 -7.19 32.78 -22.32
N PRO A 249 -7.48 31.58 -22.86
CA PRO A 249 -8.83 31.02 -22.80
C PRO A 249 -9.10 30.32 -21.47
N ASN A 250 -10.34 30.37 -20.99
CA ASN A 250 -10.76 29.56 -19.84
C ASN A 250 -10.49 28.07 -20.09
N ILE A 251 -10.05 27.38 -19.04
CA ILE A 251 -9.83 25.94 -19.02
C ILE A 251 -10.97 25.33 -18.23
N THR A 252 -11.76 24.49 -18.89
CA THR A 252 -12.89 23.78 -18.26
C THR A 252 -12.47 22.36 -17.95
N ILE A 253 -12.61 21.95 -16.70
CA ILE A 253 -12.26 20.63 -16.18
C ILE A 253 -13.57 19.95 -15.82
N ARG A 254 -13.81 18.75 -16.37
CA ARG A 254 -14.99 17.96 -16.03
C ARG A 254 -14.60 16.66 -15.37
N ILE A 255 -15.23 16.38 -14.23
CA ILE A 255 -15.15 15.13 -13.49
C ILE A 255 -16.58 14.67 -13.33
N GLU A 256 -16.94 13.57 -14.00
CA GLU A 256 -18.34 13.13 -14.12
C GLU A 256 -19.26 14.28 -14.57
N ASP A 257 -20.25 14.64 -13.74
CA ASP A 257 -21.24 15.70 -14.03
C ASP A 257 -20.82 17.08 -13.50
N SER A 258 -19.72 17.17 -12.73
CA SER A 258 -19.22 18.43 -12.16
C SER A 258 -18.26 19.14 -13.11
N GLU A 259 -18.34 20.47 -13.09
CA GLU A 259 -17.53 21.35 -13.92
C GLU A 259 -16.76 22.37 -13.06
N TYR A 260 -15.45 22.45 -13.29
CA TYR A 260 -14.55 23.40 -12.66
C TYR A 260 -13.87 24.24 -13.73
N VAL A 261 -13.67 25.53 -13.46
CA VAL A 261 -13.09 26.47 -14.43
C VAL A 261 -11.86 27.15 -13.85
N MET A 262 -10.78 27.15 -14.62
CA MET A 262 -9.62 28.04 -14.40
C MET A 262 -9.66 29.16 -15.43
N THR A 263 -9.35 30.37 -14.99
CA THR A 263 -9.31 31.60 -15.79
C THR A 263 -7.87 32.08 -15.93
N HIS A 264 -7.61 33.03 -16.83
CA HIS A 264 -6.26 33.55 -17.05
C HIS A 264 -5.58 34.07 -15.76
N GLU A 265 -6.34 34.58 -14.79
CA GLU A 265 -5.82 35.04 -13.48
C GLU A 265 -5.08 33.94 -12.69
N ASP A 266 -5.34 32.68 -13.00
CA ASP A 266 -4.89 31.52 -12.22
C ASP A 266 -3.53 31.00 -12.64
N TYR A 267 -3.29 31.03 -13.94
CA TYR A 267 -2.17 30.33 -14.55
C TYR A 267 -1.29 31.23 -15.44
N VAL A 268 -1.58 32.52 -15.55
CA VAL A 268 -0.81 33.46 -16.40
C VAL A 268 0.06 34.39 -15.55
N THR A 269 1.37 34.40 -15.80
CA THR A 269 2.32 35.34 -15.15
C THR A 269 2.48 36.65 -15.91
N LEU A 270 2.79 37.73 -15.19
CA LEU A 270 3.23 39.00 -15.78
C LEU A 270 4.60 38.87 -16.50
N PRO A 271 4.87 39.70 -17.53
CA PRO A 271 6.11 39.65 -18.30
C PRO A 271 7.37 39.84 -17.44
N MET A 272 8.41 39.02 -17.72
CA MET A 272 9.73 39.15 -17.11
C MET A 272 10.47 40.39 -17.64
N LYS A 273 11.32 41.00 -16.80
CA LYS A 273 12.12 42.18 -17.17
C LYS A 273 13.04 41.85 -18.36
N GLY A 274 12.79 42.48 -19.51
CA GLY A 274 13.51 42.24 -20.78
C GLY A 274 12.68 41.59 -21.90
N ALA A 275 11.44 41.15 -21.61
CA ALA A 275 10.44 40.72 -22.58
C ALA A 275 9.14 41.50 -22.34
N GLU A 276 9.18 42.81 -22.56
CA GLU A 276 8.22 43.80 -22.01
C GLU A 276 6.76 43.70 -22.52
N HIS A 277 6.41 42.68 -23.31
CA HIS A 277 5.09 42.58 -23.95
C HIS A 277 4.43 41.20 -23.96
N LEU A 278 4.97 40.16 -23.29
CA LEU A 278 4.40 38.80 -23.37
C LEU A 278 4.05 38.21 -22.00
N HIS A 279 2.80 37.84 -21.84
CA HIS A 279 2.25 37.06 -20.75
C HIS A 279 2.42 35.56 -21.02
N ARG A 280 2.69 34.76 -19.98
CA ARG A 280 3.06 33.35 -20.11
C ARG A 280 2.24 32.44 -19.19
N SER A 281 1.83 31.27 -19.69
CA SER A 281 1.23 30.22 -18.86
C SER A 281 2.27 29.45 -18.03
N VAL A 282 1.97 29.10 -16.78
CA VAL A 282 2.90 28.43 -15.84
C VAL A 282 2.94 26.90 -15.93
N PHE A 283 2.32 26.30 -16.96
CA PHE A 283 2.22 24.85 -17.08
C PHE A 283 3.56 24.17 -17.43
N ALA A 284 3.84 23.06 -16.76
CA ALA A 284 4.98 22.20 -17.03
C ALA A 284 4.56 20.88 -17.70
N ASP A 285 5.51 20.18 -18.33
CA ASP A 285 5.24 18.87 -18.94
C ASP A 285 5.11 17.79 -17.87
N SER A 286 4.05 16.98 -17.96
CA SER A 286 3.94 15.74 -17.20
C SER A 286 4.76 14.63 -17.86
N ARG A 287 5.32 13.70 -17.05
CA ARG A 287 6.04 12.53 -17.60
C ARG A 287 5.10 11.55 -18.29
N ASN A 288 3.89 11.41 -17.76
CA ASN A 288 2.83 10.61 -18.34
C ASN A 288 1.85 11.53 -19.09
N GLU A 289 1.81 11.39 -20.41
CA GLU A 289 0.97 12.21 -21.28
C GLU A 289 -0.54 11.99 -21.04
N ASN A 290 -0.92 10.88 -20.39
CA ASN A 290 -2.31 10.55 -20.08
C ASN A 290 -2.77 11.03 -18.70
N ILE A 291 -1.90 11.72 -17.95
CA ILE A 291 -2.21 12.24 -16.63
C ILE A 291 -2.05 13.77 -16.64
N THR A 292 -3.03 14.45 -16.07
CA THR A 292 -2.96 15.86 -15.72
C THR A 292 -2.94 15.97 -14.20
N LEU A 293 -1.90 16.64 -13.69
CA LEU A 293 -1.70 16.88 -12.28
C LEU A 293 -1.99 18.34 -12.02
N PHE A 294 -3.09 18.65 -11.35
CA PHE A 294 -3.45 20.03 -11.05
C PHE A 294 -2.73 20.54 -9.81
N GLY A 295 -2.12 21.71 -9.96
CA GLY A 295 -1.23 22.30 -8.98
C GLY A 295 -1.81 23.50 -8.25
N MET A 296 -0.94 24.29 -7.64
CA MET A 296 -1.30 25.49 -6.87
C MET A 296 -2.14 26.50 -7.67
N ASP A 297 -1.94 26.57 -8.99
CA ASP A 297 -2.70 27.38 -9.95
C ASP A 297 -4.16 26.93 -10.10
N MET A 298 -4.54 25.71 -9.72
CA MET A 298 -5.95 25.33 -9.58
C MET A 298 -6.39 25.38 -8.12
N LEU A 299 -5.54 24.90 -7.22
CA LEU A 299 -5.88 24.63 -5.82
C LEU A 299 -6.08 25.89 -4.98
N HIS A 300 -5.56 27.04 -5.42
CA HIS A 300 -5.85 28.32 -4.79
C HIS A 300 -7.32 28.78 -4.95
N ARG A 301 -8.09 28.18 -5.87
CA ARG A 301 -9.54 28.37 -6.01
C ARG A 301 -10.36 27.24 -5.40
N TYR A 302 -9.90 26.00 -5.52
CA TYR A 302 -10.67 24.82 -5.12
C TYR A 302 -9.99 24.05 -4.00
N CYS A 303 -10.74 23.79 -2.93
CA CYS A 303 -10.29 22.85 -1.90
C CYS A 303 -10.36 21.41 -2.43
N VAL A 304 -9.39 20.59 -2.06
CA VAL A 304 -9.40 19.15 -2.38
C VAL A 304 -9.53 18.35 -1.10
N ALA A 305 -10.53 17.47 -1.05
CA ALA A 305 -10.71 16.54 0.05
C ALA A 305 -10.36 15.12 -0.38
N LEU A 306 -9.37 14.52 0.28
CA LEU A 306 -9.10 13.09 0.20
C LEU A 306 -9.95 12.40 1.24
N SER A 307 -10.72 11.38 0.87
CA SER A 307 -11.62 10.73 1.80
C SER A 307 -11.54 9.21 1.78
N LYS A 308 -11.76 8.63 2.95
CA LYS A 308 -12.05 7.22 3.13
C LYS A 308 -13.53 7.11 3.51
N ALA A 309 -14.30 6.44 2.65
CA ALA A 309 -15.72 6.20 2.89
C ALA A 309 -15.92 5.45 4.23
N CYS A 310 -17.08 5.67 4.85
CA CYS A 310 -17.45 4.96 6.07
C CYS A 310 -17.53 3.46 5.79
N ASP A 311 -17.10 2.62 6.74
CA ASP A 311 -17.43 1.20 6.72
C ASP A 311 -18.94 1.07 7.00
N MET A 312 -19.76 1.23 5.96
CA MET A 312 -21.19 0.96 6.06
C MET A 312 -21.39 -0.55 6.17
N TRP A 313 -21.42 -1.06 7.39
CA TRP A 313 -21.98 -2.37 7.64
C TRP A 313 -23.44 -2.33 7.16
N PRO A 314 -23.88 -3.26 6.30
CA PRO A 314 -25.29 -3.34 5.97
C PRO A 314 -26.06 -3.54 7.28
N VAL A 315 -27.00 -2.63 7.55
CA VAL A 315 -27.93 -2.66 8.67
C VAL A 315 -28.84 -3.87 8.50
N SER A 316 -28.33 -5.06 8.81
CA SER A 316 -29.04 -6.33 8.72
C SER A 316 -28.43 -7.40 9.63
N VAL A 317 -27.83 -7.05 10.78
CA VAL A 317 -27.63 -8.02 11.88
C VAL A 317 -27.78 -7.29 13.22
N LEU A 318 -29.01 -6.90 13.52
CA LEU A 318 -29.43 -6.50 14.86
C LEU A 318 -30.13 -7.71 15.50
N PHE A 319 -29.37 -8.72 15.93
CA PHE A 319 -29.91 -9.82 16.75
C PHE A 319 -28.90 -10.29 17.81
N THR A 320 -29.18 -9.88 19.05
CA THR A 320 -28.91 -10.56 20.32
C THR A 320 -27.49 -11.09 20.59
N PHE A 321 -26.65 -10.24 21.20
CA PHE A 321 -25.56 -10.71 22.06
C PHE A 321 -26.11 -10.99 23.47
N LEU A 322 -26.44 -12.25 23.75
CA LEU A 322 -26.40 -12.80 25.10
C LEU A 322 -25.00 -13.37 25.29
N ILE A 323 -24.18 -12.67 26.08
CA ILE A 323 -22.84 -13.11 26.44
C ILE A 323 -22.99 -14.31 27.38
N SER A 324 -22.81 -15.52 26.84
CA SER A 324 -22.32 -16.64 27.64
C SER A 324 -20.82 -16.44 27.79
N ALA A 325 -20.39 -15.94 28.94
CA ALA A 325 -19.01 -16.03 29.36
C ALA A 325 -18.69 -17.52 29.59
N MET A 326 -17.98 -18.14 28.65
CA MET A 326 -17.32 -19.42 28.88
C MET A 326 -15.81 -19.23 28.87
N ALA A 327 -15.18 -19.94 29.81
CA ALA A 327 -13.81 -19.85 30.25
C ALA A 327 -12.78 -19.59 29.14
N VAL A 328 -11.89 -18.62 29.39
CA VAL A 328 -10.62 -18.49 28.67
C VAL A 328 -9.85 -19.82 28.86
N PRO A 329 -9.57 -20.59 27.79
CA PRO A 329 -8.75 -21.77 27.92
C PRO A 329 -7.34 -21.35 28.34
N VAL A 330 -6.75 -22.09 29.27
CA VAL A 330 -5.32 -21.99 29.57
C VAL A 330 -4.54 -22.09 28.25
N PRO A 331 -3.59 -21.18 27.94
CA PRO A 331 -2.86 -21.23 26.69
C PRO A 331 -2.15 -22.59 26.59
N ALA A 332 -2.58 -23.40 25.61
CA ALA A 332 -2.01 -24.72 25.37
C ALA A 332 -0.52 -24.59 25.10
N VAL A 333 0.28 -25.44 25.74
CA VAL A 333 1.74 -25.46 25.57
C VAL A 333 2.12 -26.09 24.23
N ASP A 334 1.32 -27.07 23.77
CA ASP A 334 1.51 -27.80 22.52
C ASP A 334 0.41 -27.49 21.51
N SER A 335 0.76 -27.53 20.21
CA SER A 335 -0.25 -27.54 19.15
C SER A 335 -1.09 -28.81 19.27
N GLN A 336 -2.40 -28.71 19.07
CA GLN A 336 -3.29 -29.87 19.13
C GLN A 336 -3.46 -30.51 17.76
N VAL A 337 -3.71 -31.81 17.72
CA VAL A 337 -4.20 -32.47 16.50
C VAL A 337 -5.56 -31.85 16.18
N SER A 338 -5.73 -31.34 14.96
CA SER A 338 -6.97 -30.65 14.60
C SER A 338 -8.07 -31.67 14.34
N HIS A 339 -9.20 -31.47 15.00
CA HIS A 339 -10.44 -32.20 14.75
C HIS A 339 -11.45 -31.36 13.94
N ASN A 340 -11.06 -30.16 13.51
CA ASN A 340 -11.92 -29.29 12.72
C ASN A 340 -12.14 -29.90 11.32
N ALA A 341 -13.37 -29.82 10.81
CA ALA A 341 -13.71 -30.31 9.48
C ALA A 341 -12.86 -29.65 8.38
N VAL A 342 -12.45 -28.37 8.57
CA VAL A 342 -11.61 -27.65 7.61
C VAL A 342 -10.21 -28.25 7.48
N ALA A 343 -9.66 -28.83 8.55
CA ALA A 343 -8.34 -29.46 8.55
C ALA A 343 -8.26 -30.68 7.62
N LYS A 344 -9.41 -31.27 7.24
CA LYS A 344 -9.50 -32.34 6.25
C LYS A 344 -9.23 -31.89 4.81
N ASN A 345 -8.91 -30.62 4.58
CA ASN A 345 -8.41 -30.12 3.30
C ASN A 345 -6.89 -29.94 3.29
N VAL A 346 -6.21 -30.12 4.44
CA VAL A 346 -4.79 -29.83 4.58
C VAL A 346 -3.98 -31.06 4.19
N VAL A 347 -3.10 -30.90 3.21
CA VAL A 347 -2.34 -31.98 2.59
C VAL A 347 -0.86 -31.89 2.93
N ARG A 348 -0.19 -33.04 2.91
CA ARG A 348 1.25 -33.13 3.05
C ARG A 348 1.90 -33.26 1.68
N LEU A 349 2.89 -32.43 1.38
CA LEU A 349 3.70 -32.51 0.17
C LEU A 349 4.99 -33.26 0.50
N GLY A 350 5.02 -34.54 0.12
CA GLY A 350 6.15 -35.43 0.40
C GLY A 350 6.49 -35.47 1.88
N ASN A 351 7.68 -35.00 2.25
CA ASN A 351 8.18 -34.91 3.62
C ASN A 351 8.78 -33.52 3.94
N PHE A 352 8.37 -32.48 3.21
CA PHE A 352 9.02 -31.17 3.28
C PHE A 352 8.06 -29.98 3.49
N CYS A 353 6.83 -30.03 3.00
CA CYS A 353 5.87 -28.92 3.10
C CYS A 353 4.43 -29.39 3.32
N SER A 354 3.58 -28.45 3.68
CA SER A 354 2.13 -28.59 3.75
C SER A 354 1.45 -27.85 2.59
N GLY A 355 0.15 -28.06 2.44
CA GLY A 355 -0.67 -27.46 1.39
C GLY A 355 -2.14 -27.52 1.76
N VAL A 356 -3.00 -26.94 0.94
CA VAL A 356 -4.46 -27.04 1.07
C VAL A 356 -5.13 -27.36 -0.25
N LEU A 357 -6.10 -28.26 -0.26
CA LEU A 357 -6.96 -28.51 -1.40
C LEU A 357 -7.95 -27.36 -1.56
N LEU A 358 -7.81 -26.57 -2.63
CA LEU A 358 -8.83 -25.63 -3.09
C LEU A 358 -9.95 -26.35 -3.83
N SER A 359 -9.67 -27.52 -4.41
CA SER A 359 -10.61 -28.47 -4.99
C SER A 359 -9.95 -29.86 -5.02
N GLU A 360 -10.65 -30.91 -5.46
CA GLU A 360 -10.14 -32.29 -5.43
C GLU A 360 -8.81 -32.51 -6.17
N ARG A 361 -8.44 -31.61 -7.11
CA ARG A 361 -7.21 -31.71 -7.92
C ARG A 361 -6.32 -30.48 -7.84
N ILE A 362 -6.69 -29.47 -7.07
CA ILE A 362 -5.99 -28.18 -7.02
C ILE A 362 -5.50 -27.97 -5.60
N VAL A 363 -4.18 -28.02 -5.43
CA VAL A 363 -3.53 -27.75 -4.15
C VAL A 363 -2.86 -26.38 -4.21
N LEU A 364 -3.16 -25.53 -3.24
CA LEU A 364 -2.44 -24.28 -2.98
C LEU A 364 -1.34 -24.54 -1.93
N THR A 365 -0.14 -24.00 -2.16
CA THR A 365 1.03 -24.16 -1.28
C THR A 365 2.01 -22.99 -1.47
N ALA A 366 3.17 -23.06 -0.82
CA ALA A 366 4.22 -22.03 -0.92
C ALA A 366 5.18 -22.30 -2.09
N ALA A 367 5.70 -21.24 -2.71
CA ALA A 367 6.65 -21.32 -3.82
C ALA A 367 8.02 -21.86 -3.36
N HIS A 368 8.51 -21.42 -2.19
CA HIS A 368 9.80 -21.82 -1.64
C HIS A 368 9.91 -23.33 -1.36
N CYS A 369 8.77 -24.02 -1.28
CA CYS A 369 8.74 -25.48 -1.19
C CYS A 369 9.38 -26.16 -2.42
N PHE A 370 9.48 -25.43 -3.54
CA PHE A 370 10.05 -25.89 -4.80
C PHE A 370 11.37 -25.20 -5.17
N ASP A 371 11.94 -24.35 -4.31
CA ASP A 371 13.19 -23.62 -4.58
C ASP A 371 14.44 -24.34 -4.00
N PRO A 372 15.55 -24.50 -4.76
CA PRO A 372 15.70 -24.23 -6.19
C PRO A 372 14.82 -25.15 -7.06
N PRO A 373 14.25 -24.66 -8.19
CA PRO A 373 13.30 -25.39 -9.04
C PRO A 373 13.74 -26.82 -9.39
N ARG A 374 15.05 -27.00 -9.56
CA ARG A 374 15.71 -28.27 -9.90
C ARG A 374 15.63 -29.35 -8.83
N LYS A 375 15.27 -29.02 -7.58
CA LYS A 375 15.15 -30.00 -6.50
C LYS A 375 13.99 -30.98 -6.71
N TYR A 376 12.97 -30.58 -7.49
CA TYR A 376 11.78 -31.39 -7.76
C TYR A 376 11.34 -31.39 -9.23
N GLU A 377 12.26 -31.03 -10.15
CA GLU A 377 12.09 -31.28 -11.58
C GLU A 377 11.77 -32.78 -11.79
N GLY A 378 10.51 -33.09 -12.12
CA GLY A 378 10.07 -34.46 -12.40
C GLY A 378 8.90 -35.03 -11.57
N THR A 379 8.08 -34.24 -10.86
CA THR A 379 6.81 -34.72 -10.23
C THR A 379 6.97 -35.84 -9.17
N ASN A 380 8.18 -36.07 -8.64
CA ASN A 380 8.52 -37.25 -7.84
C ASN A 380 8.16 -37.15 -6.35
N PHE A 381 7.09 -36.43 -6.00
CA PHE A 381 6.53 -36.50 -4.66
C PHE A 381 5.03 -36.76 -4.72
N THR A 382 4.52 -37.33 -3.63
CA THR A 382 3.09 -37.56 -3.45
C THR A 382 2.50 -36.46 -2.58
N VAL A 383 1.29 -36.05 -2.93
CA VAL A 383 0.41 -35.26 -2.08
C VAL A 383 -0.46 -36.23 -1.29
N THR A 384 -0.44 -36.13 0.03
CA THR A 384 -1.11 -37.07 0.94
C THR A 384 -2.16 -36.37 1.79
N LEU A 385 -3.35 -36.98 1.90
CA LEU A 385 -4.42 -36.61 2.82
C LEU A 385 -4.92 -37.88 3.53
N GLY A 386 -4.54 -38.07 4.79
CA GLY A 386 -4.81 -39.33 5.50
C GLY A 386 -4.23 -40.53 4.73
N ASP A 387 -5.09 -41.49 4.37
CA ASP A 387 -4.72 -42.67 3.59
C ASP A 387 -4.74 -42.44 2.06
N HIS A 388 -5.23 -41.29 1.60
CA HIS A 388 -5.28 -40.95 0.19
C HIS A 388 -3.97 -40.32 -0.28
N GLN A 389 -3.52 -40.71 -1.47
CA GLN A 389 -2.33 -40.16 -2.10
C GLN A 389 -2.60 -39.89 -3.58
N SER A 390 -2.05 -38.79 -4.09
CA SER A 390 -1.99 -38.53 -5.53
C SER A 390 -0.58 -38.10 -5.92
N GLY A 391 -0.16 -38.52 -7.12
CA GLY A 391 0.99 -37.93 -7.77
C GLY A 391 0.73 -36.49 -8.25
N VAL A 392 1.81 -35.78 -8.54
CA VAL A 392 1.76 -34.42 -9.09
C VAL A 392 1.71 -34.48 -10.61
N ALA A 393 0.79 -33.76 -11.23
CA ALA A 393 0.70 -33.60 -12.68
C ALA A 393 1.49 -32.37 -13.14
N LYS A 394 1.31 -31.23 -12.47
CA LYS A 394 1.94 -29.96 -12.83
C LYS A 394 2.12 -29.07 -11.61
N ILE A 395 3.09 -28.17 -11.66
CA ILE A 395 3.35 -27.17 -10.63
C ILE A 395 3.46 -25.81 -11.34
N HIS A 396 2.71 -24.83 -10.84
CA HIS A 396 2.79 -23.44 -11.24
C HIS A 396 3.34 -22.64 -10.05
N ILE A 397 4.41 -21.89 -10.25
CA ILE A 397 5.08 -21.10 -9.22
C ILE A 397 4.88 -19.62 -9.55
N ASN A 398 4.59 -18.80 -8.54
CA ASN A 398 4.47 -17.37 -8.75
C ASN A 398 5.82 -16.80 -9.23
N SER A 399 5.83 -16.17 -10.41
CA SER A 399 7.03 -15.63 -11.05
C SER A 399 7.65 -14.44 -10.30
N ARG A 400 6.91 -13.79 -9.40
CA ARG A 400 7.43 -12.75 -8.50
C ARG A 400 8.01 -13.31 -7.20
N TYR A 401 7.96 -14.63 -7.00
CA TYR A 401 8.66 -15.26 -5.90
C TYR A 401 10.17 -14.97 -5.98
N LEU A 402 10.71 -14.41 -4.90
CA LEU A 402 12.13 -14.22 -4.69
C LEU A 402 12.51 -14.96 -3.41
N PHE A 403 13.66 -15.66 -3.40
CA PHE A 403 14.13 -16.40 -2.23
C PHE A 403 14.44 -15.43 -1.09
N VAL A 404 13.43 -15.23 -0.24
CA VAL A 404 13.36 -14.51 1.05
C VAL A 404 14.18 -13.21 1.17
N PRO A 405 13.54 -12.08 1.52
CA PRO A 405 12.13 -11.89 1.86
C PRO A 405 11.28 -11.48 0.64
N GLY A 406 10.14 -12.16 0.41
CA GLY A 406 9.23 -11.85 -0.70
C GLY A 406 7.80 -12.29 -0.39
N CYS A 407 6.82 -11.43 -0.69
CA CYS A 407 5.41 -11.64 -0.36
C CYS A 407 4.64 -12.54 -1.33
N HIS A 408 5.25 -12.90 -2.46
CA HIS A 408 4.64 -13.69 -3.54
C HIS A 408 5.02 -15.18 -3.45
N ASP A 409 5.02 -15.73 -2.24
CA ASP A 409 5.46 -17.10 -1.97
C ASP A 409 4.30 -18.10 -2.12
N THR A 410 3.77 -18.19 -3.33
CA THR A 410 2.64 -19.07 -3.70
C THR A 410 2.96 -19.97 -4.87
N ALA A 411 2.47 -21.20 -4.80
CA ALA A 411 2.45 -22.15 -5.89
C ALA A 411 1.13 -22.95 -5.92
N ILE A 412 0.72 -23.36 -7.11
CA ILE A 412 -0.42 -24.24 -7.34
C ILE A 412 0.09 -25.56 -7.89
N VAL A 413 -0.32 -26.66 -7.26
CA VAL A 413 -0.01 -28.03 -7.68
C VAL A 413 -1.28 -28.68 -8.20
N LEU A 414 -1.24 -29.12 -9.46
CA LEU A 414 -2.30 -29.91 -10.07
C LEU A 414 -2.02 -31.40 -9.85
N LEU A 415 -3.02 -32.13 -9.37
CA LEU A 415 -2.93 -33.56 -9.04
C LEU A 415 -3.27 -34.47 -10.23
N LYS A 416 -2.57 -35.61 -10.33
CA LYS A 416 -2.88 -36.67 -11.32
C LYS A 416 -4.23 -37.32 -11.07
N ASP A 417 -4.56 -37.57 -9.80
CA ASP A 417 -5.80 -38.21 -9.36
C ASP A 417 -6.53 -37.31 -8.36
N PRO A 418 -7.87 -37.31 -8.34
CA PRO A 418 -8.61 -36.47 -7.41
C PRO A 418 -8.53 -37.04 -5.99
N ILE A 419 -8.31 -36.17 -5.01
CA ILE A 419 -8.46 -36.47 -3.60
C ILE A 419 -9.78 -35.86 -3.14
N HIS A 420 -10.75 -36.70 -2.80
CA HIS A 420 -12.09 -36.24 -2.43
C HIS A 420 -12.03 -35.46 -1.11
N VAL A 421 -12.57 -34.23 -1.12
CA VAL A 421 -12.66 -33.38 0.07
C VAL A 421 -14.09 -33.33 0.58
N PRO A 422 -14.32 -33.39 1.90
CA PRO A 422 -15.67 -33.38 2.46
C PRO A 422 -16.38 -32.04 2.24
N GLN A 423 -15.62 -30.95 2.16
CA GLN A 423 -16.12 -29.62 1.83
C GLN A 423 -15.02 -28.80 1.18
N GLN A 424 -15.39 -28.06 0.15
CA GLN A 424 -14.52 -27.07 -0.46
C GLN A 424 -14.53 -25.79 0.37
N ILE A 425 -13.35 -25.29 0.73
CA ILE A 425 -13.19 -24.04 1.47
C ILE A 425 -12.90 -22.92 0.46
N PRO A 426 -13.68 -21.83 0.44
CA PRO A 426 -13.42 -20.73 -0.48
C PRO A 426 -12.10 -20.02 -0.14
N LEU A 427 -11.42 -19.53 -1.18
CA LEU A 427 -10.37 -18.53 -1.06
C LEU A 427 -11.04 -17.16 -0.82
N ALA A 428 -10.78 -16.56 0.33
CA ALA A 428 -11.30 -15.23 0.67
C ALA A 428 -10.30 -14.14 0.27
N CYS A 429 -10.79 -13.11 -0.41
CA CYS A 429 -10.03 -11.90 -0.66
C CYS A 429 -10.42 -10.81 0.33
N GLY A 430 -9.41 -10.07 0.80
CA GLY A 430 -9.59 -8.96 1.73
C GLY A 430 -9.27 -9.32 3.19
N ILE A 431 -8.88 -8.30 3.96
CA ILE A 431 -8.46 -8.45 5.37
C ILE A 431 -9.67 -8.58 6.32
N GLU A 432 -10.87 -8.24 5.87
CA GLU A 432 -12.13 -8.38 6.62
C GLU A 432 -12.42 -9.84 7.00
N TRP A 433 -11.87 -10.79 6.25
CA TRP A 433 -11.96 -12.22 6.57
C TRP A 433 -11.02 -12.67 7.70
N ALA A 434 -10.10 -11.79 8.14
CA ALA A 434 -9.02 -12.13 9.07
C ALA A 434 -9.45 -12.10 10.55
N SER A 435 -10.53 -12.81 10.87
CA SER A 435 -11.05 -12.98 12.24
C SER A 435 -11.13 -14.45 12.63
N ASN A 436 -10.79 -14.75 13.89
CA ASN A 436 -10.77 -16.10 14.45
C ASN A 436 -10.00 -17.10 13.56
N CYS A 437 -8.74 -16.77 13.30
CA CYS A 437 -7.90 -17.48 12.35
C CYS A 437 -7.00 -18.51 13.04
N SER A 438 -6.68 -19.58 12.31
CA SER A 438 -5.68 -20.56 12.70
C SER A 438 -4.83 -20.97 11.50
N GLY A 439 -3.57 -21.25 11.75
CA GLY A 439 -2.67 -21.89 10.78
C GLY A 439 -2.75 -23.41 10.93
N TYR A 440 -2.64 -24.12 9.81
CA TYR A 440 -2.78 -25.57 9.76
C TYR A 440 -1.63 -26.21 8.99
N GLY A 441 -1.07 -27.29 9.53
CA GLY A 441 0.00 -27.99 8.83
C GLY A 441 0.50 -29.26 9.50
N TYR A 442 1.54 -29.82 8.90
CA TYR A 442 2.22 -31.06 9.30
C TYR A 442 3.65 -30.80 9.80
N GLY A 443 3.97 -29.57 10.18
CA GLY A 443 5.29 -29.14 10.61
C GLY A 443 5.88 -29.95 11.76
N VAL A 444 7.18 -29.79 11.95
CA VAL A 444 7.91 -30.45 13.04
C VAL A 444 7.44 -29.96 14.40
N THR A 445 7.47 -30.84 15.39
CA THR A 445 7.18 -30.53 16.81
C THR A 445 8.39 -30.85 17.67
N GLU A 446 8.39 -30.43 18.94
CA GLU A 446 9.48 -30.73 19.88
C GLU A 446 9.76 -32.24 20.01
N ASN A 447 8.72 -33.07 19.79
CA ASN A 447 8.79 -34.53 19.95
C ASN A 447 8.94 -35.29 18.63
N SER A 448 9.04 -34.61 17.48
CA SER A 448 9.02 -35.29 16.17
C SER A 448 10.40 -35.59 15.60
N ASN A 449 11.49 -35.32 16.33
CA ASN A 449 12.87 -35.57 15.89
C ASN A 449 13.16 -34.98 14.49
N ASP A 450 12.80 -33.71 14.29
CA ASP A 450 12.94 -32.95 13.03
C ASP A 450 12.20 -33.55 11.81
N LYS A 451 11.28 -34.49 12.04
CA LYS A 451 10.39 -35.05 11.01
C LYS A 451 9.03 -34.39 11.08
N MET A 452 8.41 -34.17 9.92
CA MET A 452 7.02 -33.75 9.84
C MET A 452 6.10 -34.76 10.52
N VAL A 453 5.04 -34.26 11.17
CA VAL A 453 4.05 -35.11 11.82
C VAL A 453 3.16 -35.81 10.79
N ARG A 454 2.35 -36.78 11.25
CA ARG A 454 1.42 -37.54 10.40
C ARG A 454 -0.01 -37.00 10.42
N GLU A 455 -0.36 -36.25 11.45
CA GLU A 455 -1.70 -35.69 11.65
C GLU A 455 -1.61 -34.17 11.56
N VAL A 456 -2.60 -33.55 10.92
CA VAL A 456 -2.70 -32.09 10.82
C VAL A 456 -2.83 -31.51 12.24
N ARG A 457 -2.03 -30.49 12.50
CA ARG A 457 -2.13 -29.71 13.74
C ARG A 457 -2.56 -28.30 13.43
N GLU A 458 -3.16 -27.65 14.41
CA GLU A 458 -3.60 -26.26 14.29
C GLU A 458 -2.96 -25.38 15.36
N VAL A 459 -2.74 -24.12 15.00
CA VAL A 459 -2.27 -23.07 15.91
C VAL A 459 -3.14 -21.84 15.73
N GLY A 460 -3.77 -21.41 16.82
CA GLY A 460 -4.58 -20.20 16.85
C GLY A 460 -3.74 -18.94 16.68
N PHE A 461 -4.22 -18.03 15.84
CA PHE A 461 -3.66 -16.71 15.66
C PHE A 461 -4.35 -15.70 16.56
N LYS A 462 -3.55 -14.83 17.16
CA LYS A 462 -4.04 -13.75 18.02
C LYS A 462 -4.51 -12.58 17.18
N ASP A 463 -3.62 -12.12 16.31
CA ASP A 463 -3.83 -10.98 15.42
C ASP A 463 -3.36 -11.41 14.03
N VAL A 464 -4.17 -11.14 13.00
CA VAL A 464 -3.74 -11.20 11.60
C VAL A 464 -3.80 -9.78 11.07
N VAL A 465 -2.66 -9.27 10.63
CA VAL A 465 -2.52 -7.88 10.18
C VAL A 465 -2.04 -7.81 8.74
N GLY A 466 -2.62 -6.88 7.98
CA GLY A 466 -2.18 -6.54 6.63
C GLY A 466 -0.68 -6.23 6.58
N GLY A 467 0.06 -6.94 5.73
CA GLY A 467 1.47 -6.67 5.40
C GLY A 467 1.60 -5.76 4.17
N ALA A 468 2.84 -5.54 3.73
CA ALA A 468 3.10 -5.05 2.38
C ALA A 468 2.59 -6.04 1.35
N ASP A 469 2.03 -5.55 0.24
CA ASP A 469 1.85 -6.37 -0.96
C ASP A 469 0.95 -7.60 -0.71
N ALA A 470 1.31 -8.75 -1.28
CA ALA A 470 0.67 -10.03 -1.07
C ALA A 470 0.93 -10.69 0.31
N CYS A 471 1.26 -9.96 1.39
CA CYS A 471 1.51 -10.56 2.72
C CYS A 471 0.45 -10.25 3.78
N TYR A 472 0.24 -11.20 4.70
CA TYR A 472 -0.25 -10.95 6.06
C TYR A 472 0.79 -11.39 7.09
N ASN A 473 0.78 -10.72 8.24
CA ASN A 473 1.58 -11.10 9.39
C ASN A 473 0.68 -11.51 10.54
N THR A 474 1.10 -12.52 11.30
CA THR A 474 0.33 -13.04 12.43
C THR A 474 1.19 -13.24 13.68
N THR A 475 0.54 -13.16 14.83
CA THR A 475 1.09 -13.58 16.12
C THR A 475 0.23 -14.67 16.75
N TYR A 476 0.75 -15.34 17.78
CA TYR A 476 0.14 -16.55 18.32
C TYR A 476 -0.63 -16.29 19.63
N VAL A 477 -1.74 -17.00 19.84
CA VAL A 477 -2.47 -16.98 21.12
C VAL A 477 -1.80 -17.82 22.21
N SER A 478 -0.97 -18.79 21.80
CA SER A 478 -0.40 -19.82 22.68
C SER A 478 1.12 -19.95 22.49
N LYS A 479 1.74 -20.90 23.21
CA LYS A 479 3.17 -21.22 23.00
C LYS A 479 3.40 -22.08 21.76
N ALA A 480 2.35 -22.73 21.24
CA ALA A 480 2.41 -23.44 19.98
C ALA A 480 2.58 -22.45 18.82
N LYS A 481 3.42 -22.80 17.85
CA LYS A 481 3.81 -21.95 16.72
C LYS A 481 3.88 -22.78 15.46
N LEU A 482 3.71 -22.12 14.32
CA LEU A 482 4.05 -22.73 13.02
C LEU A 482 5.55 -22.98 12.96
N CYS A 483 5.93 -24.01 12.21
CA CYS A 483 7.30 -24.47 12.13
C CYS A 483 7.65 -25.08 10.77
N ASN A 484 8.90 -25.50 10.62
CA ASN A 484 9.41 -26.11 9.40
C ASN A 484 8.52 -27.30 8.99
N GLY A 485 8.01 -27.26 7.76
CA GLY A 485 7.04 -28.23 7.24
C GLY A 485 5.59 -27.75 7.26
N ASP A 486 5.26 -26.70 8.02
CA ASP A 486 3.96 -26.02 7.90
C ASP A 486 3.90 -25.10 6.68
N SER A 487 5.05 -24.73 6.11
CA SER A 487 5.17 -23.97 4.86
C SER A 487 4.20 -24.48 3.79
N GLY A 488 3.40 -23.56 3.23
CA GLY A 488 2.35 -23.82 2.25
C GLY A 488 1.02 -24.27 2.84
N GLY A 489 0.95 -24.59 4.14
CA GLY A 489 -0.28 -24.85 4.87
C GLY A 489 -1.19 -23.60 4.89
N PRO A 490 -2.51 -23.77 5.06
CA PRO A 490 -3.44 -22.65 4.99
C PRO A 490 -3.57 -21.91 6.32
N ALA A 491 -3.72 -20.60 6.22
CA ALA A 491 -4.39 -19.80 7.24
C ALA A 491 -5.91 -19.82 6.96
N ILE A 492 -6.68 -20.40 7.87
CA ILE A 492 -8.14 -20.51 7.76
C ILE A 492 -8.79 -19.68 8.87
N CYS A 493 -9.71 -18.82 8.48
CA CYS A 493 -10.46 -17.93 9.37
C CYS A 493 -11.94 -18.27 9.38
N ASN A 494 -12.66 -17.84 10.42
CA ASN A 494 -14.09 -18.05 10.55
C ASN A 494 -14.82 -16.72 10.83
N VAL A 495 -15.61 -16.26 9.86
CA VAL A 495 -16.43 -15.06 9.97
C VAL A 495 -17.90 -15.45 9.82
N GLY A 496 -18.71 -15.17 10.83
CA GLY A 496 -20.15 -15.46 10.79
C GLY A 496 -20.49 -16.94 10.61
N GLY A 497 -19.62 -17.85 11.07
CA GLY A 497 -19.80 -19.30 10.91
C GLY A 497 -19.29 -19.86 9.58
N GLN A 498 -18.79 -19.02 8.68
CA GLN A 498 -18.23 -19.43 7.39
C GLN A 498 -16.71 -19.49 7.47
N SER A 499 -16.13 -20.62 7.08
CA SER A 499 -14.67 -20.79 7.00
C SER A 499 -14.14 -20.41 5.62
N ALA A 500 -13.03 -19.68 5.58
CA ALA A 500 -12.35 -19.31 4.36
C ALA A 500 -10.83 -19.35 4.50
N ILE A 501 -10.13 -19.65 3.41
CA ILE A 501 -8.68 -19.58 3.32
C ILE A 501 -8.31 -18.13 3.00
N ILE A 502 -7.49 -17.51 3.83
CA ILE A 502 -7.05 -16.11 3.63
C ILE A 502 -5.61 -15.99 3.14
N GLY A 503 -4.86 -17.09 3.13
CA GLY A 503 -3.46 -17.14 2.71
C GLY A 503 -2.79 -18.48 2.97
N VAL A 504 -1.52 -18.57 2.59
CA VAL A 504 -0.63 -19.70 2.84
C VAL A 504 0.56 -19.32 3.71
N ASP A 505 0.90 -20.20 4.63
CA ASP A 505 1.99 -20.06 5.59
C ASP A 505 3.35 -20.02 4.85
N THR A 506 4.14 -18.96 5.02
CA THR A 506 5.45 -18.78 4.36
C THR A 506 6.63 -18.92 5.32
N THR A 507 6.92 -17.89 6.13
CA THR A 507 8.18 -17.76 6.85
C THR A 507 8.03 -17.29 8.30
N LEU A 508 9.02 -17.65 9.13
CA LEU A 508 9.08 -17.28 10.54
C LEU A 508 9.52 -15.81 10.69
N LEU A 509 8.84 -15.06 11.58
CA LEU A 509 9.22 -13.69 11.92
C LEU A 509 10.07 -13.62 13.20
N ASN A 510 11.23 -12.96 13.13
CA ASN A 510 12.17 -12.75 14.24
C ASN A 510 12.52 -14.04 14.99
N SER A 511 12.91 -15.08 14.26
CA SER A 511 13.36 -16.36 14.82
C SER A 511 14.87 -16.42 15.03
N PHE A 512 15.31 -16.99 16.14
CA PHE A 512 16.71 -17.18 16.53
C PHE A 512 16.98 -18.59 17.05
N GLY A 513 18.23 -19.03 16.97
CA GLY A 513 18.70 -20.29 17.55
C GLY A 513 19.11 -21.35 16.53
N PRO A 514 19.86 -22.39 16.96
CA PRO A 514 20.33 -23.47 16.09
C PRO A 514 19.24 -24.53 15.88
N GLY A 515 19.11 -25.04 14.65
CA GLY A 515 18.14 -26.10 14.31
C GLY A 515 16.73 -25.59 13.97
N LYS A 516 15.83 -26.51 13.61
CA LYS A 516 14.46 -26.18 13.18
C LYS A 516 13.57 -25.77 14.35
N VAL A 517 13.42 -26.66 15.33
CA VAL A 517 12.52 -26.46 16.47
C VAL A 517 12.88 -25.23 17.31
N PRO A 518 14.15 -24.97 17.68
CA PRO A 518 14.49 -23.78 18.47
C PRO A 518 14.18 -22.46 17.74
N LYS A 519 14.34 -22.39 16.41
CA LYS A 519 13.93 -21.23 15.60
C LYS A 519 12.43 -21.00 15.65
N CYS A 520 11.64 -22.05 15.49
CA CYS A 520 10.19 -21.93 15.58
C CYS A 520 9.76 -21.46 16.96
N ARG A 521 10.36 -22.03 18.02
CA ARG A 521 10.06 -21.67 19.41
C ARG A 521 10.35 -20.20 19.72
N SER A 522 11.39 -19.62 19.13
CA SER A 522 11.75 -18.21 19.33
C SER A 522 10.99 -17.23 18.43
N ALA A 523 10.42 -17.70 17.32
CA ALA A 523 9.71 -16.84 16.36
C ALA A 523 8.58 -16.05 17.03
N THR A 524 8.58 -14.73 16.84
CA THR A 524 7.57 -13.84 17.44
C THR A 524 6.24 -13.85 16.70
N GLY A 525 6.25 -14.31 15.46
CA GLY A 525 5.09 -14.38 14.59
C GLY A 525 5.39 -15.20 13.34
N PHE A 526 4.49 -15.11 12.39
CA PHE A 526 4.59 -15.77 11.10
C PHE A 526 4.13 -14.83 9.99
N GLU A 527 4.74 -14.94 8.83
CA GLU A 527 4.28 -14.30 7.61
C GLU A 527 3.56 -15.34 6.76
N MET A 528 2.52 -14.89 6.06
CA MET A 528 1.76 -15.71 5.11
C MET A 528 1.53 -14.90 3.84
N THR A 529 1.54 -15.55 2.68
CA THR A 529 1.10 -14.91 1.43
C THR A 529 -0.42 -14.91 1.40
N ASN A 530 -1.02 -13.74 1.28
CA ASN A 530 -2.46 -13.55 1.24
C ASN A 530 -3.06 -13.92 -0.13
N SER A 531 -4.37 -13.80 -0.25
CA SER A 531 -5.13 -14.09 -1.47
C SER A 531 -4.66 -13.29 -2.71
N LEU A 532 -4.09 -12.10 -2.55
CA LEU A 532 -3.58 -11.30 -3.69
C LEU A 532 -2.44 -12.04 -4.39
N GLY A 533 -1.50 -12.62 -3.62
CA GLY A 533 -0.41 -13.40 -4.20
C GLY A 533 -0.89 -14.68 -4.92
N VAL A 534 -1.99 -15.25 -4.44
CA VAL A 534 -2.66 -16.40 -5.07
C VAL A 534 -3.31 -16.00 -6.39
N LEU A 535 -4.06 -14.90 -6.41
CA LEU A 535 -4.69 -14.39 -7.63
C LEU A 535 -3.64 -13.98 -8.67
N GLU A 536 -2.58 -13.30 -8.24
CA GLU A 536 -1.48 -12.91 -9.11
C GLU A 536 -0.80 -14.14 -9.77
N LEU A 537 -0.66 -15.24 -9.03
CA LEU A 537 -0.21 -16.51 -9.60
C LEU A 537 -1.23 -17.04 -10.63
N ILE A 538 -2.53 -17.04 -10.31
CA ILE A 538 -3.57 -17.52 -11.25
C ILE A 538 -3.51 -16.73 -12.56
N ASP A 539 -3.25 -15.42 -12.53
CA ASP A 539 -3.10 -14.57 -13.72
C ASP A 539 -1.87 -14.92 -14.57
N GLN A 540 -0.87 -15.59 -13.99
CA GLN A 540 0.36 -16.01 -14.68
C GLN A 540 0.25 -17.41 -15.29
N ILE A 541 -0.79 -18.17 -14.95
CA ILE A 541 -0.99 -19.55 -15.41
C ILE A 541 -1.51 -19.55 -16.86
N PRO A 542 -1.02 -20.45 -17.74
CA PRO A 542 -1.54 -20.57 -19.11
C PRO A 542 -3.06 -20.82 -19.15
N ASP A 543 -3.74 -20.21 -20.13
CA ASP A 543 -5.21 -20.14 -20.25
C ASP A 543 -5.96 -21.45 -19.96
N ASP A 544 -5.49 -22.59 -20.50
CA ASP A 544 -6.15 -23.89 -20.30
C ASP A 544 -6.19 -24.31 -18.81
N ASP A 545 -5.06 -24.18 -18.13
CA ASP A 545 -4.94 -24.51 -16.70
C ASP A 545 -5.61 -23.44 -15.84
N GLN A 546 -5.48 -22.16 -16.22
CA GLN A 546 -6.10 -21.05 -15.51
C GLN A 546 -7.63 -21.20 -15.51
N LYS A 547 -8.22 -21.46 -16.68
CA LYS A 547 -9.65 -21.70 -16.83
C LYS A 547 -10.09 -22.95 -16.06
N TYR A 548 -9.31 -24.02 -16.08
CA TYR A 548 -9.59 -25.19 -15.27
C TYR A 548 -9.61 -24.85 -13.77
N ILE A 549 -8.63 -24.07 -13.29
CA ILE A 549 -8.55 -23.66 -11.89
C ILE A 549 -9.77 -22.81 -11.51
N LEU A 550 -10.02 -21.72 -12.23
CA LEU A 550 -11.12 -20.79 -11.94
C LEU A 550 -12.50 -21.46 -11.94
N ASN A 551 -12.73 -22.44 -12.83
CA ASN A 551 -14.00 -23.18 -12.87
C ASN A 551 -14.18 -24.17 -11.72
N ASN A 552 -13.11 -24.53 -11.00
CA ASN A 552 -13.15 -25.58 -9.98
C ASN A 552 -12.85 -25.07 -8.57
N ILE A 553 -12.43 -23.82 -8.39
CA ILE A 553 -12.26 -23.21 -7.06
C ILE A 553 -13.46 -22.38 -6.66
N LYS A 554 -13.65 -22.19 -5.36
CA LYS A 554 -14.59 -21.20 -4.82
C LYS A 554 -13.82 -20.00 -4.31
N THR A 555 -14.32 -18.81 -4.60
CA THR A 555 -13.80 -17.54 -4.08
C THR A 555 -14.90 -16.81 -3.34
N VAL A 556 -14.53 -15.94 -2.41
CA VAL A 556 -15.45 -15.05 -1.71
C VAL A 556 -14.77 -13.70 -1.46
N GLY A 557 -15.46 -12.59 -1.72
CA GLY A 557 -14.87 -11.25 -1.61
C GLY A 557 -13.80 -10.93 -2.67
N CYS A 558 -13.54 -11.83 -3.61
CA CYS A 558 -12.63 -11.59 -4.74
C CYS A 558 -13.43 -10.96 -5.90
N TYR A 559 -12.96 -9.85 -6.45
CA TYR A 559 -13.57 -9.24 -7.64
C TYR A 559 -13.57 -10.24 -8.81
N ASN A 560 -14.72 -10.39 -9.48
CA ASN A 560 -14.85 -11.16 -10.72
C ASN A 560 -14.31 -10.39 -11.91
#